data_AF-K3XR79-F1
#
_entry.id   AF-K3XR79-F1
#
_cell.length_a   1.000
_cell.length_b   1.000
_cell.length_c   1.000
_cell.angle_alpha   90.00
_cell.angle_beta   90.00
_cell.angle_gamma   90.00
#
_symmetry.space_group_name_H-M   'P 1'
#
loop_
_entity.id
_entity.type
_entity.pdbx_description
1 polymer ?
#
loop_
_entity_poly.entity_id
_entity_poly.type
_entity_poly.pdbx_seq_one_letter_code
_entity_poly.pdbx_strand_id
1 'polypeptide(L)'
;VEGLHCYLDIIQNDEKEDYHRWKDFNVKTWDIDMLDGLPQQEDRTSSGLFMLKYMEHWNGYRLQKGFTQNLIDEFRSKLAAILVNSVFNEEQTMKGSPEI
;
A
#
# COMPACT_ATOMS: atom_id res chain seq x y z
N VAL A 1 16.58 -5.10 -8.89
CA VAL A 1 16.04 -6.43 -9.22
C VAL A 1 16.51 -7.48 -8.22
N GLU A 2 17.80 -7.54 -7.87
CA GLU A 2 18.31 -8.47 -6.83
C GLU A 2 17.59 -8.39 -5.48
N GLY A 3 17.26 -7.19 -5.01
CA GLY A 3 16.50 -7.01 -3.77
C GLY A 3 15.11 -7.67 -3.80
N LEU A 4 14.40 -7.61 -4.93
CA LEU A 4 13.09 -8.25 -5.09
C LEU A 4 13.21 -9.78 -5.01
N HIS A 5 14.22 -10.36 -5.67
CA HIS A 5 14.48 -11.80 -5.61
C HIS A 5 14.74 -12.27 -4.17
N CYS A 6 15.50 -11.50 -3.39
CA CYS A 6 15.75 -11.79 -1.98
C CYS A 6 14.44 -11.90 -1.17
N TYR A 7 13.51 -10.96 -1.36
CA TYR A 7 12.20 -11.02 -0.67
C TYR A 7 11.33 -12.18 -1.15
N LEU A 8 11.33 -12.50 -2.45
CA LEU A 8 10.61 -13.66 -2.98
C LEU A 8 11.15 -14.98 -2.43
N ASP A 9 12.47 -15.08 -2.21
CA ASP A 9 13.10 -16.23 -1.57
C ASP A 9 12.65 -16.38 -0.10
N ILE A 10 12.58 -15.28 0.64
CA ILE A 10 12.11 -15.27 2.04
C ILE A 10 10.65 -15.75 2.13
N ILE A 11 9.76 -15.20 1.31
CA ILE A 11 8.31 -15.55 1.31
C ILE A 11 8.07 -17.02 0.98
N GLN A 12 8.92 -17.64 0.17
CA GLN A 12 8.77 -19.05 -0.19
C GLN A 12 9.18 -20.00 0.95
N ASN A 13 10.20 -19.60 1.73
CA ASN A 13 10.72 -20.38 2.84
C ASN A 13 9.95 -20.12 4.15
N ASP A 14 9.04 -19.14 4.15
CA ASP A 14 8.14 -18.89 5.26
C ASP A 14 7.13 -20.03 5.37
N GLU A 15 7.09 -20.70 6.53
CA GLU A 15 6.19 -21.82 6.78
C GLU A 15 4.74 -21.32 6.76
N LYS A 16 4.00 -21.60 5.69
CA LYS A 16 2.60 -21.18 5.57
C LYS A 16 1.69 -22.09 6.39
N GLU A 17 0.90 -21.48 7.28
CA GLU A 17 -0.41 -22.04 7.64
C GLU A 17 -1.22 -22.30 6.35
N ASP A 18 -2.02 -23.35 6.34
CA ASP A 18 -2.79 -23.77 5.16
C ASP A 18 -3.91 -22.75 4.85
N TYR A 19 -3.58 -21.73 4.08
CA TYR A 19 -4.54 -20.74 3.60
C TYR A 19 -5.36 -21.34 2.46
N HIS A 20 -6.41 -22.11 2.76
CA HIS A 20 -7.28 -22.74 1.76
C HIS A 20 -8.02 -21.77 0.78
N ARG A 21 -7.80 -20.45 0.87
CA ARG A 21 -8.51 -19.42 0.09
C ARG A 21 -7.89 -19.13 -1.29
N TRP A 22 -6.58 -19.27 -1.46
CA TRP A 22 -5.90 -18.93 -2.72
C TRP A 22 -5.42 -20.20 -3.43
N LYS A 23 -5.51 -20.23 -4.77
CA LYS A 23 -5.17 -21.44 -5.55
C LYS A 23 -3.70 -21.50 -5.97
N ASP A 24 -3.05 -20.34 -6.04
CA ASP A 24 -1.66 -20.23 -6.43
C ASP A 24 -0.89 -19.43 -5.37
N PHE A 25 0.08 -20.10 -4.75
CA PHE A 25 0.95 -19.56 -3.71
C PHE A 25 2.41 -19.42 -4.17
N ASN A 26 2.73 -19.87 -5.38
CA ASN A 26 4.09 -19.89 -5.89
C ASN A 26 4.38 -18.58 -6.62
N VAL A 27 4.50 -17.51 -5.86
CA VAL A 27 4.72 -16.15 -6.39
C VAL A 27 5.99 -16.00 -7.25
N LYS A 28 6.94 -16.95 -7.18
CA LYS A 28 8.13 -16.96 -8.05
C LYS A 28 7.82 -17.33 -9.50
N THR A 29 6.72 -18.02 -9.76
CA THR A 29 6.32 -18.38 -11.13
C THR A 29 5.48 -17.29 -11.79
N TRP A 30 5.21 -16.20 -11.08
CA TRP A 30 4.44 -15.08 -11.62
C TRP A 30 5.34 -14.24 -12.51
N ASP A 31 4.78 -13.78 -13.63
CA ASP A 31 5.48 -12.85 -14.52
C ASP A 31 5.70 -11.51 -13.80
N ILE A 32 6.92 -10.98 -13.91
CA ILE A 32 7.30 -9.68 -13.36
C ILE A 32 7.33 -8.68 -14.50
N ASP A 33 6.42 -7.71 -14.47
CA ASP A 33 6.39 -6.60 -15.42
C ASP A 33 7.04 -5.35 -14.80
N MET A 34 8.09 -4.85 -15.45
CA MET A 34 8.82 -3.65 -15.04
C MET A 34 8.36 -2.48 -15.90
N LEU A 35 7.65 -1.55 -15.28
CA LEU A 35 7.00 -0.44 -15.98
C LEU A 35 7.88 0.81 -15.99
N ASP A 36 8.06 1.38 -17.18
CA ASP A 36 8.78 2.65 -17.38
C ASP A 36 7.82 3.85 -17.45
N GLY A 37 8.39 5.06 -17.33
CA GLY A 37 7.66 6.32 -17.52
C GLY A 37 6.67 6.67 -16.40
N LEU A 38 6.71 5.94 -15.29
CA LEU A 38 5.92 6.25 -14.09
C LEU A 38 6.52 7.43 -13.31
N PRO A 39 5.69 8.24 -12.61
CA PRO A 39 6.17 9.37 -11.79
C PRO A 39 7.27 8.98 -10.80
N GLN A 40 8.46 9.59 -10.91
CA GLN A 40 9.57 9.31 -10.01
C GLN A 40 9.58 10.27 -8.83
N GLN A 41 9.97 9.77 -7.66
CA GLN A 41 10.21 10.62 -6.49
C GLN A 41 11.52 11.40 -6.66
N GLU A 42 11.54 12.62 -6.16
CA GLU A 42 12.72 13.50 -6.20
C GLU A 42 13.42 13.61 -4.83
N ASP A 43 12.76 13.16 -3.77
CA ASP A 43 13.27 13.15 -2.40
C ASP A 43 13.53 11.73 -1.87
N ARG A 44 13.96 11.64 -0.61
CA ARG A 44 14.24 10.37 0.08
C ARG A 44 13.16 9.93 1.06
N THR A 45 12.08 10.70 1.22
CA THR A 45 11.11 10.53 2.31
C THR A 45 9.68 10.31 1.84
N SER A 46 9.42 10.47 0.54
CA SER A 46 8.09 10.36 -0.07
C SER A 46 7.75 8.97 -0.60
N SER A 47 8.67 8.00 -0.55
CA SER A 47 8.49 6.67 -1.18
C SER A 47 7.19 5.99 -0.77
N GLY A 48 6.82 6.03 0.50
CA GLY A 48 5.55 5.49 1.00
C GLY A 48 4.30 6.22 0.45
N LEU A 49 4.37 7.55 0.29
CA LEU A 49 3.27 8.34 -0.26
C LEU A 49 3.09 8.11 -1.76
N PHE A 50 4.20 7.97 -2.49
CA PHE A 50 4.16 7.53 -3.89
C PHE A 50 3.45 6.18 -4.00
N MET A 51 3.77 5.22 -3.12
CA MET A 51 3.12 3.91 -3.16
C MET A 51 1.61 3.97 -2.95
N LEU A 52 1.13 4.81 -2.04
CA LEU A 52 -0.31 5.02 -1.87
C LEU A 52 -0.96 5.60 -3.13
N LYS A 53 -0.31 6.57 -3.80
CA LYS A 53 -0.83 7.14 -5.06
C LYS A 53 -0.80 6.17 -6.22
N TYR A 54 0.22 5.31 -6.30
CA TYR A 54 0.23 4.20 -7.24
C TYR A 54 -0.99 3.31 -7.01
N MET A 55 -1.22 2.83 -5.79
CA MET A 55 -2.37 1.96 -5.48
C MET A 55 -3.72 2.64 -5.74
N GLU A 56 -3.86 3.93 -5.41
CA GLU A 56 -5.08 4.70 -5.62
C GLU A 56 -5.44 4.86 -7.11
N HIS A 57 -4.45 4.98 -7.99
CA HIS A 57 -4.65 5.29 -9.40
C HIS A 57 -4.41 4.11 -10.34
N TRP A 58 -3.93 2.97 -9.84
CA TRP A 58 -3.67 1.77 -10.64
C TRP A 58 -4.95 0.98 -10.91
N ASN A 59 -5.24 0.70 -12.19
CA ASN A 59 -6.38 -0.14 -12.56
C ASN A 59 -6.02 -1.62 -12.83
N GLY A 60 -4.77 -2.02 -12.57
CA GLY A 60 -4.24 -3.34 -12.91
C GLY A 60 -3.34 -3.35 -14.15
N TYR A 61 -3.43 -2.33 -15.02
CA TYR A 61 -2.62 -2.25 -16.26
C TYR A 61 -1.90 -0.92 -16.43
N ARG A 62 -2.49 0.19 -15.98
CA ARG A 62 -1.90 1.53 -16.06
C ARG A 62 -2.42 2.45 -14.95
N LEU A 63 -1.73 3.56 -14.77
CA LEU A 63 -2.25 4.69 -14.00
C LEU A 63 -3.43 5.34 -14.74
N GLN A 64 -4.58 5.42 -14.08
CA GLN A 64 -5.75 6.16 -14.57
C GLN A 64 -5.53 7.67 -14.48
N LYS A 65 -4.70 8.10 -13.54
CA LYS A 65 -4.38 9.51 -13.30
C LYS A 65 -2.90 9.65 -12.95
N GLY A 66 -2.21 10.55 -13.65
CA GLY A 66 -0.84 10.93 -13.33
C GLY A 66 -0.76 11.83 -12.10
N PHE A 67 0.41 11.85 -11.46
CA PHE A 67 0.70 12.72 -10.33
C PHE A 67 2.17 13.16 -10.36
N THR A 68 2.52 14.16 -9.55
CA THR A 68 3.86 14.78 -9.50
C THR A 68 4.35 14.87 -8.06
N GLN A 69 5.64 15.16 -7.85
CA GLN A 69 6.22 15.39 -6.52
C GLN A 69 5.47 16.48 -5.74
N ASN A 70 5.14 17.61 -6.37
CA ASN A 70 4.38 18.68 -5.71
C ASN A 70 2.99 18.21 -5.21
N LEU A 71 2.31 17.37 -5.99
CA LEU A 71 1.03 16.77 -5.56
C LEU A 71 1.22 15.80 -4.38
N ILE A 72 2.37 15.14 -4.28
CA ILE A 72 2.73 14.29 -3.15
C ILE A 72 3.02 15.12 -1.90
N ASP A 73 3.68 16.26 -2.04
CA ASP A 73 3.92 17.17 -0.93
C ASP A 73 2.61 17.75 -0.37
N GLU A 74 1.68 18.16 -1.23
CA GLU A 74 0.33 18.53 -0.80
C GLU A 74 -0.43 17.34 -0.17
N PHE A 75 -0.28 16.15 -0.75
CA PHE A 75 -0.93 14.95 -0.25
C PHE A 75 -0.44 14.59 1.15
N ARG A 76 0.84 14.80 1.48
CA ARG A 76 1.39 14.57 2.83
C ARG A 76 0.60 15.30 3.91
N SER A 77 0.35 16.60 3.71
CA SER A 77 -0.43 17.40 4.66
C SER A 77 -1.90 16.99 4.69
N LYS A 78 -2.50 16.71 3.52
CA LYS A 78 -3.90 16.25 3.41
C LYS A 78 -4.10 14.89 4.09
N LEU A 79 -3.16 13.97 3.95
CA LEU A 79 -3.24 12.63 4.53
C LEU A 79 -3.29 12.70 6.05
N ALA A 80 -2.47 13.55 6.68
CA ALA A 80 -2.52 13.75 8.13
C ALA A 80 -3.92 14.22 8.59
N ALA A 81 -4.51 15.19 7.88
CA ALA A 81 -5.86 15.66 8.19
C ALA A 81 -6.93 14.58 7.98
N ILE A 82 -6.84 13.79 6.90
CA ILE A 82 -7.75 12.66 6.64
C ILE A 82 -7.66 11.64 7.78
N LEU A 83 -6.43 11.28 8.17
CA LEU A 83 -6.20 10.29 9.21
C LEU A 83 -6.73 10.77 10.55
N VAL A 84 -6.44 12.01 10.98
CA VAL A 84 -6.93 12.56 12.25
C VAL A 84 -8.45 12.60 12.30
N ASN A 85 -9.10 13.03 11.21
CA ASN A 85 -10.56 13.14 11.12
C ASN A 85 -11.25 11.84 10.69
N SER A 86 -10.55 10.72 10.74
CA SER A 86 -11.13 9.41 10.42
C SER A 86 -12.18 9.02 11.45
N VAL A 87 -13.32 8.51 10.99
CA VAL A 87 -14.37 7.93 11.85
C VAL A 87 -13.85 6.78 12.73
N PHE A 88 -12.75 6.15 12.33
CA PHE A 88 -12.10 5.10 13.12
C PHE A 88 -11.33 5.62 14.34
N ASN A 89 -11.10 6.94 14.43
CA ASN A 89 -10.52 7.57 15.61
C ASN A 89 -11.60 8.08 16.58
N GLU A 90 -12.89 7.95 16.23
CA GLU A 90 -13.96 8.25 17.18
C GLU A 90 -13.87 7.25 18.33
N GLU A 91 -13.80 7.77 19.55
CA GLU A 91 -13.80 6.94 20.75
C GLU A 91 -15.09 6.12 20.75
N GLN A 92 -14.96 4.79 20.79
CA GLN A 92 -16.11 3.93 21.04
C GLN A 92 -16.56 4.21 22.48
N THR A 93 -17.38 5.24 22.69
CA THR A 93 -18.08 5.44 23.96
C THR A 93 -18.76 4.12 24.26
N MET A 94 -18.31 3.42 25.31
CA MET A 94 -18.87 2.12 25.69
C MET A 94 -20.39 2.28 25.84
N LYS A 95 -21.15 1.79 24.86
CA LYS A 95 -22.60 1.65 24.97
C LYS A 95 -22.84 0.50 25.94
N GLY A 96 -22.95 0.81 27.22
CA GLY A 96 -23.40 -0.14 28.24
C GLY A 96 -22.62 -0.07 29.54
N SER A 97 -22.70 1.05 30.26
CA SER A 97 -22.66 0.95 31.72
C SER A 97 -24.07 0.61 32.19
N PRO A 98 -24.28 -0.47 32.97
CA PRO A 98 -25.58 -0.73 33.56
C PRO A 98 -25.90 0.39 34.55
N GLU A 99 -27.11 0.95 34.46
CA GLU A 99 -27.64 1.87 35.47
C GLU A 99 -27.65 1.14 36.83
N ILE A 100 -27.06 1.77 37.84
CA ILE A 100 -27.03 1.30 39.24
C ILE A 100 -28.35 1.65 39.91
#